data_AF-A0A4Z0NXT1-F1
#
_entry.id   AF-A0A4Z0NXT1-F1
#
_cell.length_a   1.000
_cell.length_b   1.000
_cell.length_c   1.000
_cell.angle_alpha   90.00
_cell.angle_beta   90.00
_cell.angle_gamma   90.00
#
_symmetry.space_group_name_H-M   'P 1'
#
loop_
_entity.id
_entity.type
_entity.pdbx_description
1 polymer ?
#
loop_
_entity_poly.entity_id
_entity_poly.type
_entity_poly.pdbx_seq_one_letter_code
_entity_poly.pdbx_strand_id
1 'polypeptide(L)'
;MSVVTVDKTVLLAFLKQGHWEEGAKENLQLREQLDFSFIKDIIADHKNDPDDPTSQAHLGLLVLACGVAHWGVHGAPADLIDPEKDQWKGPPAGRGKHLMGVTAGGVGLPHMDRTYLGRFLEKFAPAVDPAGHYKTITNTIQRLKNGVAFAVFEAQNQTSEGGEIWRDFTMVAETALGSFAAQEWVINRWLNRYWMPSVTAVRQDKRDITEAIVNARIRNSSSATADCALQRSRGAADPIEVQLTSYVSGCPGSKKDHKRRWGYMRRPVVLYTYVK
;
A
#
# COMPACT_ATOMS: atom_id res chain seq x y z
N MET A 1 4.18 -3.58 -21.19
CA MET A 1 5.02 -3.00 -20.13
C MET A 1 5.71 -4.13 -19.41
N SER A 2 7.03 -4.04 -19.23
CA SER A 2 7.80 -4.96 -18.39
C SER A 2 7.29 -4.90 -16.95
N VAL A 3 7.34 -6.04 -16.26
CA VAL A 3 7.08 -6.10 -14.82
C VAL A 3 8.25 -5.41 -14.12
N VAL A 4 7.94 -4.43 -13.27
CA VAL A 4 8.94 -3.73 -12.46
C VAL A 4 9.07 -4.43 -11.11
N THR A 5 10.29 -4.60 -10.65
CA THR A 5 10.63 -5.21 -9.36
C THR A 5 11.56 -4.30 -8.58
N VAL A 6 11.41 -4.30 -7.26
CA VAL A 6 12.36 -3.65 -6.35
C VAL A 6 13.64 -4.48 -6.29
N ASP A 7 14.81 -3.82 -6.21
CA ASP A 7 16.04 -4.52 -5.84
C ASP A 7 15.86 -5.28 -4.50
N LYS A 8 16.40 -6.49 -4.42
CA LYS A 8 16.22 -7.36 -3.25
C LYS A 8 16.79 -6.73 -1.98
N THR A 9 17.92 -6.02 -2.07
CA THR A 9 18.57 -5.37 -0.93
C THR A 9 17.72 -4.22 -0.41
N VAL A 10 17.22 -3.38 -1.32
CA VAL A 10 16.32 -2.27 -0.98
C VAL A 10 15.01 -2.79 -0.38
N LEU A 11 14.46 -3.87 -0.93
CA LEU A 11 13.25 -4.50 -0.41
C LEU A 11 13.45 -5.04 1.02
N LEU A 12 14.55 -5.73 1.29
CA LEU A 12 14.87 -6.21 2.63
C LEU A 12 15.04 -5.06 3.63
N ALA A 13 15.72 -3.98 3.23
CA ALA A 13 15.88 -2.78 4.04
C ALA A 13 14.53 -2.10 4.34
N PHE A 14 13.62 -2.06 3.35
CA PHE A 14 12.26 -1.57 3.51
C PHE A 14 11.46 -2.42 4.51
N LEU A 15 11.46 -3.74 4.35
CA LEU A 15 10.72 -4.67 5.20
C LEU A 15 11.20 -4.59 6.66
N LYS A 16 12.52 -4.48 6.87
CA LYS A 16 13.11 -4.32 8.21
C LYS A 16 12.61 -3.06 8.93
N GLN A 17 12.38 -1.95 8.22
CA GLN A 17 11.81 -0.73 8.79
C GLN A 17 10.32 -0.89 9.15
N GLY A 18 9.62 -1.80 8.47
CA GLY A 18 8.30 -2.28 8.88
C GLY A 18 8.32 -3.28 10.03
N HIS A 19 9.46 -3.49 10.68
CA HIS A 19 9.71 -4.52 11.71
C HIS A 19 9.40 -5.94 11.23
N TRP A 20 9.57 -6.20 9.94
CA TRP A 20 9.45 -7.54 9.41
C TRP A 20 10.64 -8.40 9.83
N GLU A 21 10.32 -9.63 10.20
CA GLU A 21 11.24 -10.77 10.28
C GLU A 21 10.51 -12.02 9.80
N GLU A 22 11.25 -13.07 9.46
CA GLU A 22 10.65 -14.33 9.02
C GLU A 22 9.78 -14.90 10.15
N GLY A 23 8.49 -15.09 9.87
CA GLY A 23 7.51 -15.54 10.87
C GLY A 23 6.97 -14.45 11.80
N ALA A 24 7.23 -13.17 11.51
CA ALA A 24 6.65 -12.05 12.26
C ALA A 24 5.11 -12.12 12.31
N LYS A 25 4.54 -11.60 13.39
CA LYS A 25 3.08 -11.50 13.58
C LYS A 25 2.62 -10.04 13.53
N GLU A 26 1.31 -9.81 13.39
CA GLU A 26 0.75 -8.47 13.48
C GLU A 26 1.04 -7.85 14.85
N ASN A 27 1.57 -6.63 14.84
CA ASN A 27 1.70 -5.79 16.02
C ASN A 27 1.25 -4.36 15.71
N LEU A 28 0.00 -4.08 16.08
CA LEU A 28 -0.66 -2.78 15.86
C LEU A 28 -0.05 -1.61 16.66
N GLN A 29 0.91 -1.88 17.56
CA GLN A 29 1.55 -0.86 18.41
C GLN A 29 2.86 -0.31 17.82
N LEU A 30 3.39 -0.90 16.75
CA LEU A 30 4.72 -0.57 16.24
C LEU A 30 4.83 0.86 15.67
N ARG A 31 3.71 1.43 15.19
CA ARG A 31 3.69 2.74 14.52
C ARG A 31 4.77 2.86 13.46
N GLU A 32 4.81 1.92 12.51
CA GLU A 32 5.90 1.75 11.54
C GLU A 32 6.37 3.08 10.92
N GLN A 33 7.68 3.24 10.81
CA GLN A 33 8.33 4.43 10.27
C GLN A 33 9.46 4.03 9.33
N LEU A 34 9.72 4.86 8.33
CA LEU A 34 10.94 4.78 7.54
C LEU A 34 12.01 5.72 8.10
N ASP A 35 13.25 5.29 8.13
CA ASP A 35 14.40 6.15 8.44
C ASP A 35 14.58 7.19 7.34
N PHE A 36 14.81 8.45 7.75
CA PHE A 36 15.00 9.54 6.79
C PHE A 36 16.23 9.34 5.89
N SER A 37 17.28 8.65 6.35
CA SER A 37 18.43 8.27 5.53
C SER A 37 18.02 7.37 4.36
N PHE A 38 17.27 6.30 4.64
CA PHE A 38 16.76 5.40 3.62
C PHE A 38 15.88 6.12 2.60
N ILE A 39 15.05 7.07 3.05
CA ILE A 39 14.23 7.91 2.17
C ILE A 39 15.10 8.78 1.26
N LYS A 40 16.14 9.41 1.79
CA LYS A 40 17.08 10.20 0.98
C LYS A 40 17.73 9.35 -0.11
N ASP A 41 18.18 8.15 0.24
CA ASP A 41 18.86 7.26 -0.70
C ASP A 41 17.93 6.88 -1.86
N ILE A 42 16.68 6.51 -1.58
CA ILE A 42 15.68 6.20 -2.62
C ILE A 42 15.36 7.41 -3.49
N ILE A 43 15.21 8.60 -2.90
CA ILE A 43 14.90 9.82 -3.68
C ILE A 43 16.09 10.21 -4.55
N ALA A 44 17.31 10.16 -4.00
CA ALA A 44 18.53 10.47 -4.72
C ALA A 44 18.75 9.50 -5.91
N ASP A 45 18.54 8.20 -5.69
CA ASP A 45 18.58 7.17 -6.73
C ASP A 45 17.65 7.52 -7.91
N HIS A 46 16.38 7.82 -7.62
CA HIS A 46 15.42 8.25 -8.64
C HIS A 46 15.79 9.58 -9.30
N LYS A 47 16.32 10.56 -8.57
CA LYS A 47 16.70 11.86 -9.18
C LYS A 47 17.92 11.74 -10.09
N ASN A 48 18.84 10.83 -9.78
CA ASN A 48 20.02 10.58 -10.60
C ASN A 48 19.66 9.88 -11.91
N ASP A 49 18.73 8.93 -11.88
CA ASP A 49 18.20 8.27 -13.08
C ASP A 49 16.67 8.12 -12.99
N PRO A 50 15.89 9.15 -13.35
CA PRO A 50 14.43 9.12 -13.25
C PRO A 50 13.78 8.21 -14.29
N ASP A 51 14.55 7.76 -15.29
CA ASP A 51 14.06 6.93 -16.38
C ASP A 51 14.26 5.43 -16.10
N ASP A 52 15.22 5.07 -15.24
CA ASP A 52 15.44 3.71 -14.76
C ASP A 52 14.18 3.12 -14.08
N PRO A 53 13.68 1.96 -14.55
CA PRO A 53 12.57 1.27 -13.92
C PRO A 53 12.83 0.87 -12.46
N THR A 54 14.08 0.60 -12.09
CA THR A 54 14.43 0.16 -10.72
C THR A 54 14.32 1.32 -9.73
N SER A 55 14.88 2.48 -10.08
CA SER A 55 14.77 3.72 -9.29
C SER A 55 13.31 4.16 -9.14
N GLN A 56 12.49 4.00 -10.18
CA GLN A 56 11.05 4.21 -10.11
C GLN A 56 10.39 3.24 -9.13
N ALA A 57 10.75 1.95 -9.15
CA ALA A 57 10.26 0.96 -8.19
C ALA A 57 10.57 1.37 -6.75
N HIS A 58 11.80 1.82 -6.50
CA HIS A 58 12.26 2.30 -5.20
C HIS A 58 11.43 3.48 -4.73
N LEU A 59 11.22 4.49 -5.57
CA LEU A 59 10.37 5.64 -5.23
C LEU A 59 8.93 5.20 -4.91
N GLY A 60 8.43 4.18 -5.60
CA GLY A 60 7.12 3.58 -5.31
C GLY A 60 6.99 3.04 -3.88
N LEU A 61 8.08 2.57 -3.24
CA LEU A 61 8.07 2.13 -1.85
C LEU A 61 7.76 3.28 -0.88
N LEU A 62 8.32 4.46 -1.13
CA LEU A 62 8.02 5.66 -0.34
C LEU A 62 6.53 6.01 -0.41
N VAL A 63 5.95 5.94 -1.61
CA VAL A 63 4.52 6.20 -1.82
C VAL A 63 3.66 5.15 -1.13
N LEU A 64 4.07 3.87 -1.20
CA LEU A 64 3.40 2.77 -0.53
C LEU A 64 3.42 2.93 0.99
N ALA A 65 4.58 3.21 1.60
CA ALA A 65 4.71 3.37 3.03
C ALA A 65 3.97 4.62 3.54
N CYS A 66 4.35 5.81 3.10
CA CYS A 66 3.84 7.05 3.68
C CYS A 66 2.43 7.38 3.17
N GLY A 67 2.20 7.26 1.86
CA GLY A 67 0.95 7.64 1.22
C GLY A 67 -0.16 6.60 1.38
N VAL A 68 0.19 5.32 1.30
CA VAL A 68 -0.78 4.22 1.34
C VAL A 68 -0.94 3.62 2.74
N ALA A 69 0.17 3.24 3.36
CA ALA A 69 0.20 2.55 4.64
C ALA A 69 0.19 3.49 5.85
N HIS A 70 0.41 4.79 5.62
CA HIS A 70 0.45 5.83 6.65
C HIS A 70 1.64 5.73 7.59
N TRP A 71 2.71 5.04 7.15
CA TRP A 71 3.95 4.96 7.89
C TRP A 71 4.56 6.34 8.11
N GLY A 72 5.23 6.47 9.24
CA GLY A 72 5.90 7.68 9.67
C GLY A 72 7.27 7.83 9.04
N VAL A 73 7.98 8.86 9.48
CA VAL A 73 9.39 9.08 9.17
C VAL A 73 10.15 9.27 10.47
N HIS A 74 11.10 8.38 10.72
CA HIS A 74 12.05 8.51 11.82
C HIS A 74 13.19 9.45 11.41
N GLY A 75 13.58 10.36 12.32
CA GLY A 75 14.67 11.30 12.07
C GLY A 75 14.38 12.34 10.99
N ALA A 76 13.11 12.70 10.77
CA ALA A 76 12.74 13.79 9.86
C ALA A 76 13.41 15.11 10.30
N PRO A 77 13.91 15.94 9.36
CA PRO A 77 14.49 17.24 9.67
C PRO A 77 13.50 18.16 10.40
N ALA A 78 13.99 18.95 11.34
CA ALA A 78 13.14 19.83 12.16
C ALA A 78 12.42 20.92 11.35
N ASP A 79 13.00 21.34 10.22
CA ASP A 79 12.44 22.31 9.29
C ASP A 79 11.45 21.69 8.28
N LEU A 80 11.36 20.36 8.23
CA LEU A 80 10.44 19.64 7.35
C LEU A 80 9.03 19.56 7.94
N ILE A 81 8.11 20.33 7.36
CA ILE A 81 6.71 20.40 7.81
C ILE A 81 5.98 19.08 7.50
N ASP A 82 5.44 18.42 8.53
CA ASP A 82 4.54 17.26 8.37
C ASP A 82 3.14 17.71 7.92
N PRO A 83 2.68 17.35 6.70
CA PRO A 83 1.36 17.73 6.22
C PRO A 83 0.20 17.14 7.04
N GLU A 84 0.42 16.00 7.71
CA GLU A 84 -0.57 15.36 8.60
C GLU A 84 -0.61 16.01 9.99
N LYS A 85 0.41 16.79 10.35
CA LYS A 85 0.55 17.43 11.67
C LYS A 85 0.56 16.43 12.84
N ASP A 86 1.04 15.21 12.60
CA ASP A 86 1.22 14.18 13.64
C ASP A 86 2.71 13.87 13.84
N GLN A 87 3.57 14.88 13.70
CA GLN A 87 5.01 14.80 14.01
C GLN A 87 5.71 13.63 13.31
N TRP A 88 5.35 13.36 12.06
CA TRP A 88 5.89 12.24 11.28
C TRP A 88 5.72 10.87 11.93
N LYS A 89 4.76 10.70 12.84
CA LYS A 89 4.50 9.40 13.46
C LYS A 89 3.81 8.46 12.48
N GLY A 90 4.07 7.17 12.67
CA GLY A 90 3.38 6.10 11.97
C GLY A 90 1.97 5.86 12.47
N PRO A 91 1.25 4.90 11.85
CA PRO A 91 -0.16 4.68 12.09
C PRO A 91 -0.42 4.22 13.53
N PRO A 92 -1.39 4.80 14.25
CA PRO A 92 -1.87 4.22 15.50
C PRO A 92 -2.71 2.96 15.21
N ALA A 93 -2.87 2.10 16.22
CA ALA A 93 -3.69 0.90 16.12
C ALA A 93 -5.08 1.17 15.53
N GLY A 94 -5.49 0.35 14.55
CA GLY A 94 -6.78 0.48 13.85
C GLY A 94 -6.85 1.60 12.81
N ARG A 95 -5.74 2.31 12.54
CA ARG A 95 -5.62 3.28 11.42
C ARG A 95 -4.43 2.89 10.55
N GLY A 96 -4.43 3.34 9.29
CA GLY A 96 -3.36 3.01 8.35
C GLY A 96 -3.31 1.52 8.00
N LYS A 97 -2.14 1.07 7.51
CA LYS A 97 -1.89 -0.35 7.20
C LYS A 97 -0.61 -0.81 7.86
N HIS A 98 -0.71 -1.90 8.59
CA HIS A 98 0.44 -2.59 9.17
C HIS A 98 0.95 -3.66 8.21
N LEU A 99 2.25 -3.92 8.20
CA LEU A 99 2.85 -4.86 7.23
C LEU A 99 2.23 -6.25 7.31
N MET A 100 1.96 -6.70 8.52
CA MET A 100 1.46 -8.03 8.84
C MET A 100 -0.07 -8.07 9.07
N GLY A 101 -0.78 -6.97 8.83
CA GLY A 101 -2.18 -6.86 9.23
C GLY A 101 -3.17 -7.50 8.25
N VAL A 102 -3.59 -8.74 8.50
CA VAL A 102 -4.56 -9.45 7.64
C VAL A 102 -5.91 -8.72 7.61
N THR A 103 -6.42 -8.31 8.77
CA THR A 103 -7.76 -7.70 8.90
C THR A 103 -7.83 -6.28 8.32
N ALA A 104 -6.75 -5.51 8.46
CA ALA A 104 -6.60 -4.18 7.85
C ALA A 104 -6.18 -4.23 6.36
N GLY A 105 -5.89 -5.43 5.83
CA GLY A 105 -5.40 -5.65 4.48
C GLY A 105 -4.00 -5.07 4.30
N GLY A 106 -3.01 -5.71 4.93
CA GLY A 106 -1.64 -5.25 5.21
C GLY A 106 -0.87 -4.57 4.08
N VAL A 107 0.32 -4.06 4.37
CA VAL A 107 1.04 -3.18 3.42
C VAL A 107 1.20 -3.85 2.05
N GLY A 108 0.63 -3.19 1.04
CA GLY A 108 0.63 -3.64 -0.36
C GLY A 108 -0.52 -4.58 -0.74
N LEU A 109 -1.31 -5.09 0.20
CA LEU A 109 -2.63 -5.63 -0.11
C LEU A 109 -3.52 -4.40 -0.29
N PRO A 110 -3.97 -4.00 -1.51
CA PRO A 110 -5.03 -2.99 -1.63
C PRO A 110 -6.25 -3.43 -0.81
N HIS A 111 -7.26 -2.57 -0.55
CA HIS A 111 -8.56 -3.09 -0.07
C HIS A 111 -8.95 -4.22 -1.02
N MET A 112 -8.75 -5.48 -0.62
CA MET A 112 -8.44 -6.48 -1.63
C MET A 112 -9.68 -6.68 -2.48
N ASP A 113 -9.55 -6.31 -3.76
CA ASP A 113 -10.29 -6.96 -4.82
C ASP A 113 -10.21 -8.45 -4.49
N ARG A 114 -11.37 -8.99 -4.18
CA ARG A 114 -11.56 -10.25 -3.44
C ARG A 114 -10.82 -11.39 -4.13
N THR A 115 -10.74 -11.27 -5.46
CA THR A 115 -9.97 -12.11 -6.38
C THR A 115 -8.50 -12.23 -5.99
N TYR A 116 -7.86 -11.13 -5.57
CA TYR A 116 -6.43 -11.07 -5.26
C TYR A 116 -6.09 -11.70 -3.92
N LEU A 117 -6.94 -11.55 -2.90
CA LEU A 117 -6.76 -12.27 -1.65
C LEU A 117 -6.82 -13.78 -1.90
N GLY A 118 -7.78 -14.22 -2.71
CA GLY A 118 -7.87 -15.63 -3.13
C GLY A 118 -6.60 -16.12 -3.83
N ARG A 119 -6.09 -15.37 -4.82
CA ARG A 119 -4.83 -15.73 -5.53
C ARG A 119 -3.60 -15.70 -4.64
N PHE A 120 -3.54 -14.77 -3.69
CA PHE A 120 -2.45 -14.68 -2.72
C PHE A 120 -2.42 -15.94 -1.84
N LEU A 121 -3.56 -16.28 -1.24
CA LEU A 121 -3.68 -17.44 -0.37
C LEU A 121 -3.51 -18.75 -1.15
N GLU A 122 -4.03 -18.87 -2.37
CA GLU A 122 -3.79 -20.03 -3.24
C GLU A 122 -2.30 -20.28 -3.49
N LYS A 123 -1.48 -19.22 -3.53
CA LYS A 123 -0.04 -19.31 -3.79
C LYS A 123 0.81 -19.53 -2.54
N PHE A 124 0.46 -18.88 -1.43
CA PHE A 124 1.33 -18.78 -0.25
C PHE A 124 0.72 -19.37 1.03
N ALA A 125 -0.55 -19.78 1.02
CA ALA A 125 -1.12 -20.46 2.19
C ALA A 125 -0.37 -21.78 2.41
N PRO A 126 0.13 -22.04 3.62
CA PRO A 126 0.69 -23.34 3.96
C PRO A 126 -0.37 -24.43 3.84
N ALA A 127 0.04 -25.64 3.43
CA ALA A 127 -0.80 -26.83 3.45
C ALA A 127 -0.95 -27.36 4.89
N VAL A 128 -1.68 -26.60 5.72
CA VAL A 128 -1.95 -26.94 7.12
C VAL A 128 -3.45 -27.12 7.32
N ASP A 129 -3.79 -28.12 8.13
CA ASP A 129 -5.16 -28.35 8.60
C ASP A 129 -5.21 -28.39 10.14
N PRO A 130 -5.11 -27.22 10.80
CA PRO A 130 -4.91 -27.14 12.25
C PRO A 130 -6.06 -27.75 13.06
N ALA A 131 -7.27 -27.84 12.48
CA ALA A 131 -8.48 -28.29 13.17
C ALA A 131 -9.44 -29.13 12.26
N GLY A 132 -9.00 -29.62 11.11
CA GLY A 132 -9.89 -30.32 10.16
C GLY A 132 -10.68 -29.39 9.23
N HIS A 133 -10.40 -28.09 9.24
CA HIS A 133 -11.09 -27.04 8.48
C HIS A 133 -10.52 -26.79 7.07
N TYR A 134 -9.52 -27.56 6.62
CA TYR A 134 -8.84 -27.36 5.33
C TYR A 134 -9.80 -27.19 4.14
N LYS A 135 -10.86 -28.02 4.07
CA LYS A 135 -11.87 -27.94 3.00
C LYS A 135 -12.61 -26.60 3.04
N THR A 136 -12.97 -26.11 4.22
CA THR A 136 -13.68 -24.84 4.42
C THR A 136 -12.79 -23.64 4.10
N ILE A 137 -11.52 -23.68 4.51
CA ILE A 137 -10.52 -22.65 4.18
C ILE A 137 -10.28 -22.60 2.66
N THR A 138 -10.08 -23.77 2.03
CA THR A 138 -9.90 -23.88 0.58
C THR A 138 -11.12 -23.36 -0.20
N ASN A 139 -12.33 -23.71 0.23
CA ASN A 139 -13.57 -23.19 -0.37
C ASN A 139 -13.68 -21.67 -0.22
N THR A 140 -13.29 -21.14 0.93
CA THR A 140 -13.24 -19.68 1.17
C THR A 140 -12.26 -19.01 0.23
N ILE A 141 -11.05 -19.55 0.06
CA ILE A 141 -10.04 -19.05 -0.87
C ILE A 141 -10.59 -19.05 -2.31
N GLN A 142 -11.26 -20.11 -2.75
CA GLN A 142 -11.86 -20.18 -4.10
C GLN A 142 -13.03 -19.19 -4.27
N ARG A 143 -13.87 -19.01 -3.25
CA ARG A 143 -14.96 -18.01 -3.30
C ARG A 143 -14.40 -16.58 -3.34
N LEU A 144 -13.34 -16.28 -2.59
CA LEU A 144 -12.62 -15.01 -2.70
C LEU A 144 -12.08 -14.82 -4.13
N LYS A 145 -11.43 -15.85 -4.69
CA LYS A 145 -10.96 -15.85 -6.09
C LYS A 145 -12.07 -15.54 -7.10
N ASN A 146 -13.29 -15.94 -6.80
CA ASN A 146 -14.48 -15.72 -7.63
C ASN A 146 -15.22 -14.41 -7.32
N GLY A 147 -14.65 -13.51 -6.50
CA GLY A 147 -15.18 -12.17 -6.28
C GLY A 147 -16.17 -12.03 -5.12
N VAL A 148 -16.29 -13.03 -4.23
CA VAL A 148 -17.15 -12.96 -3.04
C VAL A 148 -16.51 -12.05 -1.98
N ALA A 149 -17.30 -11.15 -1.39
CA ALA A 149 -16.78 -10.14 -0.46
C ALA A 149 -16.25 -10.76 0.83
N PHE A 150 -15.07 -10.32 1.28
CA PHE A 150 -14.50 -10.72 2.57
C PHE A 150 -15.46 -10.48 3.74
N ALA A 151 -16.14 -9.32 3.76
CA ALA A 151 -17.13 -8.97 4.77
C ALA A 151 -18.34 -9.92 4.82
N VAL A 152 -18.66 -10.61 3.72
CA VAL A 152 -19.72 -11.65 3.73
C VAL A 152 -19.29 -12.85 4.56
N PHE A 153 -18.00 -13.19 4.56
CA PHE A 153 -17.46 -14.27 5.40
C PHE A 153 -17.35 -13.83 6.86
N GLU A 154 -16.84 -12.63 7.11
CA GLU A 154 -16.75 -12.06 8.46
C GLU A 154 -18.12 -12.00 9.14
N ALA A 155 -19.17 -11.57 8.42
CA ALA A 155 -20.54 -11.54 8.94
C ALA A 155 -21.14 -12.95 9.13
N GLN A 156 -20.79 -13.92 8.28
CA GLN A 156 -21.25 -15.31 8.40
C GLN A 156 -20.59 -16.07 9.57
N ASN A 157 -19.50 -15.55 10.11
CA ASN A 157 -18.68 -16.21 11.13
C ASN A 157 -18.95 -15.75 12.57
N GLN A 158 -20.08 -15.09 12.83
CA GLN A 158 -20.47 -14.65 14.19
C GLN A 158 -21.05 -15.76 15.08
N THR A 159 -21.08 -17.02 14.61
CA THR A 159 -21.43 -18.20 15.43
C THR A 159 -20.18 -18.79 16.09
N SER A 160 -20.33 -19.61 17.14
CA SER A 160 -19.19 -20.24 17.82
C SER A 160 -18.32 -21.08 16.88
N GLU A 161 -18.94 -21.85 15.98
CA GLU A 161 -18.27 -22.64 14.94
C GLU A 161 -17.66 -21.74 13.84
N GLY A 162 -18.36 -20.67 13.44
CA GLY A 162 -17.85 -19.69 12.49
C GLY A 162 -16.62 -18.93 13.00
N GLY A 163 -16.56 -18.69 14.31
CA GLY A 163 -15.42 -18.06 14.97
C GLY A 163 -14.13 -18.89 14.89
N GLU A 164 -14.22 -20.21 14.99
CA GLU A 164 -13.07 -21.11 14.86
C GLU A 164 -12.54 -21.15 13.41
N ILE A 165 -13.44 -21.27 12.43
CA ILE A 165 -13.09 -21.21 11.00
C ILE A 165 -12.41 -19.88 10.67
N TRP A 166 -12.90 -18.77 11.23
CA TRP A 166 -12.32 -17.45 11.03
C TRP A 166 -10.93 -17.30 11.64
N ARG A 167 -10.74 -17.82 12.86
CA ARG A 167 -9.44 -17.85 13.52
C ARG A 167 -8.43 -18.63 12.68
N ASP A 168 -8.81 -19.80 12.18
CA ASP A 168 -7.93 -20.65 11.39
C ASP A 168 -7.60 -20.03 10.02
N PHE A 169 -8.59 -19.39 9.38
CA PHE A 169 -8.36 -18.60 8.16
C PHE A 169 -7.36 -17.47 8.40
N THR A 170 -7.54 -16.70 9.48
CA THR A 170 -6.66 -15.59 9.83
C THR A 170 -5.23 -16.08 10.08
N MET A 171 -5.08 -17.18 10.82
CA MET A 171 -3.78 -17.80 11.07
C MET A 171 -3.09 -18.27 9.78
N VAL A 172 -3.82 -18.86 8.84
CA VAL A 172 -3.29 -19.25 7.52
C VAL A 172 -2.82 -18.03 6.73
N ALA A 173 -3.61 -16.95 6.75
CA ALA A 173 -3.27 -15.71 6.05
C ALA A 173 -2.05 -15.00 6.68
N GLU A 174 -1.95 -14.96 8.02
CA GLU A 174 -0.80 -14.43 8.74
C GLU A 174 0.46 -15.23 8.42
N THR A 175 0.36 -16.56 8.44
CA THR A 175 1.49 -17.44 8.12
C THR A 175 1.97 -17.22 6.69
N ALA A 176 1.05 -17.07 5.72
CA ALA A 176 1.41 -16.73 4.35
C ALA A 176 2.16 -15.40 4.25
N LEU A 177 1.66 -14.36 4.93
CA LEU A 177 2.30 -13.03 4.98
C LEU A 177 3.65 -13.02 5.69
N GLY A 178 3.92 -13.99 6.57
CA GLY A 178 5.19 -14.14 7.28
C GLY A 178 6.38 -14.47 6.38
N SER A 179 6.14 -14.86 5.12
CA SER A 179 7.20 -15.21 4.18
C SER A 179 7.71 -14.01 3.37
N PHE A 180 9.02 -13.96 3.13
CA PHE A 180 9.64 -12.92 2.30
C PHE A 180 9.05 -12.90 0.89
N ALA A 181 8.87 -14.07 0.27
CA ALA A 181 8.32 -14.20 -1.08
C ALA A 181 6.88 -13.67 -1.19
N ALA A 182 6.08 -13.82 -0.13
CA ALA A 182 4.76 -13.22 -0.07
C ALA A 182 4.83 -11.70 -0.02
N GLN A 183 5.67 -11.13 0.84
CA GLN A 183 5.85 -9.68 0.95
C GLN A 183 6.33 -9.06 -0.37
N GLU A 184 7.35 -9.67 -1.00
CA GLU A 184 7.84 -9.29 -2.32
C GLU A 184 6.72 -9.31 -3.36
N TRP A 185 5.93 -10.39 -3.41
CA TRP A 185 4.84 -10.50 -4.37
C TRP A 185 3.77 -9.43 -4.17
N VAL A 186 3.41 -9.14 -2.93
CA VAL A 186 2.41 -8.14 -2.57
C VAL A 186 2.88 -6.73 -2.95
N ILE A 187 4.12 -6.38 -2.61
CA ILE A 187 4.72 -5.08 -2.93
C ILE A 187 4.87 -4.90 -4.44
N ASN A 188 5.48 -5.87 -5.14
CA ASN A 188 5.66 -5.81 -6.59
C ASN A 188 4.31 -5.72 -7.31
N ARG A 189 3.28 -6.41 -6.82
CA ARG A 189 1.93 -6.30 -7.37
C ARG A 189 1.38 -4.88 -7.22
N TRP A 190 1.51 -4.27 -6.04
CA TRP A 190 1.06 -2.90 -5.83
C TRP A 190 1.76 -1.92 -6.77
N LEU A 191 3.09 -2.06 -6.91
CA LEU A 191 3.91 -1.23 -7.79
C LEU A 191 3.41 -1.31 -9.24
N ASN A 192 3.27 -2.53 -9.77
CA ASN A 192 2.85 -2.74 -11.15
C ASN A 192 1.38 -2.37 -11.42
N ARG A 193 0.50 -2.45 -10.40
CA ARG A 193 -0.93 -2.18 -10.57
C ARG A 193 -1.30 -0.72 -10.40
N TYR A 194 -0.59 0.02 -9.55
CA TYR A 194 -1.00 1.37 -9.15
C TYR A 194 0.09 2.42 -9.37
N TRP A 195 1.32 2.13 -8.96
CA TRP A 195 2.43 3.07 -9.11
C TRP A 195 2.84 3.26 -10.56
N MET A 196 3.27 2.19 -11.23
CA MET A 196 3.77 2.28 -12.62
C MET A 196 2.75 2.86 -13.61
N PRO A 197 1.45 2.52 -13.56
CA PRO A 197 0.46 3.20 -14.41
C PRO A 197 0.36 4.71 -14.15
N SER A 198 0.57 5.16 -12.91
CA SER A 198 0.56 6.58 -12.55
C SER A 198 1.80 7.29 -13.06
N VAL A 199 2.98 6.66 -12.95
CA VAL A 199 4.24 7.14 -13.54
C VAL A 199 4.11 7.27 -15.05
N THR A 200 3.64 6.21 -15.72
CA THR A 200 3.43 6.20 -17.17
C THR A 200 2.51 7.33 -17.63
N ALA A 201 1.37 7.54 -16.96
CA ALA A 201 0.42 8.58 -17.32
C ALA A 201 1.00 10.00 -17.20
N VAL A 202 1.75 10.26 -16.13
CA VAL A 202 2.41 11.56 -15.88
C VAL A 202 3.54 11.79 -16.89
N ARG A 203 4.37 10.77 -17.17
CA ARG A 203 5.47 10.88 -18.14
C ARG A 203 4.98 11.06 -19.58
N GLN A 204 3.91 10.38 -19.98
CA GLN A 204 3.29 10.55 -21.30
C GLN A 204 2.86 12.00 -21.55
N ASP A 205 2.39 12.68 -20.51
CA ASP A 205 1.98 14.08 -20.56
C ASP A 205 3.14 15.06 -20.24
N LYS A 206 4.38 14.58 -20.06
CA LYS A 206 5.58 15.35 -19.66
C LYS A 206 5.37 16.18 -18.37
N ARG A 207 4.69 15.57 -17.39
CA ARG A 207 4.34 16.19 -16.11
C ARG A 207 5.33 15.84 -15.01
N ASP A 208 5.26 16.57 -13.91
CA ASP A 208 6.14 16.37 -12.75
C ASP A 208 5.81 15.06 -12.02
N ILE A 209 6.83 14.30 -11.63
CA ILE A 209 6.68 12.99 -10.97
C ILE A 209 5.92 13.08 -9.63
N THR A 210 5.93 14.22 -8.96
CA THR A 210 5.13 14.45 -7.73
C THR A 210 3.63 14.26 -7.97
N GLU A 211 3.17 14.45 -9.20
CA GLU A 211 1.80 14.14 -9.59
C GLU A 211 1.50 12.65 -9.55
N ALA A 212 2.48 11.80 -9.92
CA ALA A 212 2.33 10.35 -9.86
C ALA A 212 2.28 9.86 -8.42
N ILE A 213 3.03 10.52 -7.50
CA ILE A 213 3.05 10.20 -6.07
C ILE A 213 1.64 10.26 -5.48
N VAL A 214 0.90 11.34 -5.75
CA VAL A 214 -0.48 11.48 -5.30
C VAL A 214 -1.43 10.59 -6.08
N ASN A 215 -1.25 10.51 -7.41
CA ASN A 215 -2.14 9.73 -8.26
C ASN A 215 -2.14 8.24 -7.91
N ALA A 216 -1.00 7.65 -7.57
CA ALA A 216 -0.90 6.23 -7.24
C ALA A 216 -1.76 5.84 -6.03
N ARG A 217 -1.87 6.72 -5.02
CA ARG A 217 -2.79 6.50 -3.88
C ARG A 217 -4.26 6.61 -4.28
N ILE A 218 -4.59 7.56 -5.16
CA ILE A 218 -5.94 7.66 -5.73
C ILE A 218 -6.27 6.38 -6.52
N ARG A 219 -5.33 5.93 -7.38
CA ARG A 219 -5.47 4.73 -8.22
C ARG A 219 -5.61 3.46 -7.40
N ASN A 220 -4.89 3.36 -6.28
CA ASN A 220 -5.05 2.30 -5.29
C ASN A 220 -6.48 2.23 -4.71
N SER A 221 -7.22 3.34 -4.72
CA SER A 221 -8.63 3.39 -4.30
C SER A 221 -9.59 3.16 -5.48
N SER A 222 -9.33 3.81 -6.62
CA SER A 222 -10.16 3.76 -7.82
C SER A 222 -9.39 4.30 -9.02
N SER A 223 -9.15 3.46 -10.03
CA SER A 223 -8.49 3.87 -11.27
C SER A 223 -9.28 4.96 -12.01
N ALA A 224 -10.61 4.86 -12.05
CA ALA A 224 -11.45 5.86 -12.69
C ALA A 224 -11.34 7.24 -12.02
N THR A 225 -11.23 7.27 -10.69
CA THR A 225 -10.98 8.52 -9.96
C THR A 225 -9.59 9.07 -10.28
N ALA A 226 -8.58 8.21 -10.37
CA ALA A 226 -7.20 8.60 -10.64
C ALA A 226 -7.03 9.19 -12.05
N ASP A 227 -7.64 8.58 -13.06
CA ASP A 227 -7.58 9.06 -14.44
C ASP A 227 -8.29 10.41 -14.58
N CYS A 228 -9.48 10.54 -13.99
CA CYS A 228 -10.22 11.81 -13.94
C CYS A 228 -9.43 12.91 -13.19
N ALA A 229 -8.82 12.58 -12.04
CA ALA A 229 -8.02 13.52 -11.25
C ALA A 229 -6.80 14.03 -12.02
N LEU A 230 -6.09 13.16 -12.73
CA LEU A 230 -4.98 13.56 -13.61
C LEU A 230 -5.48 14.45 -14.75
N GLN A 231 -6.60 14.12 -15.39
CA GLN A 231 -7.14 14.94 -16.46
C GLN A 231 -7.46 16.36 -15.99
N ARG A 232 -8.10 16.49 -14.81
CA ARG A 232 -8.50 17.78 -14.24
C ARG A 232 -7.33 18.65 -13.80
N SER A 233 -6.20 18.04 -13.43
CA SER A 233 -5.01 18.75 -12.95
C SER A 233 -4.10 19.25 -14.08
N ARG A 234 -4.39 18.92 -15.35
CA ARG A 234 -3.64 19.40 -16.51
C ARG A 234 -3.66 20.92 -16.59
N GLY A 235 -2.48 21.53 -16.62
CA GLY A 235 -2.31 22.99 -16.71
C GLY A 235 -2.75 23.75 -15.45
N ALA A 236 -3.07 23.07 -14.36
CA ALA A 236 -3.39 23.73 -13.10
C ALA A 236 -2.14 24.35 -12.47
N ALA A 237 -2.31 25.47 -11.77
CA ALA A 237 -1.23 26.10 -11.02
C ALA A 237 -0.75 25.24 -9.83
N ASP A 238 -1.67 24.50 -9.19
CA ASP A 238 -1.37 23.48 -8.19
C ASP A 238 -2.01 22.15 -8.61
N PRO A 239 -1.32 21.34 -9.43
CA PRO A 239 -1.84 20.06 -9.89
C PRO A 239 -2.14 19.09 -8.74
N ILE A 240 -1.36 19.16 -7.65
CA ILE A 240 -1.51 18.28 -6.48
C ILE A 240 -2.82 18.57 -5.74
N GLU A 241 -3.11 19.84 -5.45
CA GLU A 241 -4.36 20.23 -4.80
C GLU A 241 -5.59 19.89 -5.66
N VAL A 242 -5.49 20.03 -6.99
CA VAL A 242 -6.57 19.62 -7.91
C VAL A 242 -6.80 18.11 -7.87
N GLN A 243 -5.74 17.29 -7.82
CA GLN A 243 -5.88 15.85 -7.68
C GLN A 243 -6.52 15.44 -6.35
N LEU A 244 -6.10 16.07 -5.24
CA LEU A 244 -6.66 15.82 -3.91
C LEU A 244 -8.14 16.22 -3.83
N THR A 245 -8.50 17.38 -4.39
CA THR A 245 -9.90 17.84 -4.49
C THR A 245 -10.74 16.89 -5.34
N SER A 246 -10.17 16.38 -6.44
CA SER A 246 -10.80 15.40 -7.32
C SER A 246 -11.05 14.05 -6.62
N TYR A 247 -10.21 13.69 -5.66
CA TYR A 247 -10.35 12.46 -4.87
C TYR A 247 -11.52 12.49 -3.88
N VAL A 248 -11.93 13.69 -3.44
CA VAL A 248 -13.05 13.88 -2.50
C VAL A 248 -14.34 14.33 -3.18
N SER A 249 -14.26 14.88 -4.40
CA SER A 249 -15.40 15.37 -5.17
C SER A 249 -15.10 15.47 -6.67
N GLY A 250 -16.13 15.47 -7.53
CA GLY A 250 -15.97 15.84 -8.94
C GLY A 250 -15.41 14.78 -9.88
N CYS A 251 -15.04 13.59 -9.36
CA CYS A 251 -14.69 12.42 -10.15
C CYS A 251 -15.50 11.17 -9.71
N PRO A 252 -15.71 10.17 -10.60
CA PRO A 252 -16.39 8.93 -10.25
C PRO A 252 -15.73 8.24 -9.05
N GLY A 253 -16.52 7.75 -8.10
CA GLY A 253 -16.00 7.05 -6.90
C GLY A 253 -15.36 7.96 -5.83
N SER A 254 -15.36 9.28 -6.02
CA SER A 254 -14.91 10.23 -5.00
C SER A 254 -15.81 10.19 -3.76
N LYS A 255 -15.22 10.38 -2.58
CA LYS A 255 -15.94 10.37 -1.29
C LYS A 255 -15.41 11.48 -0.40
N LYS A 256 -16.30 12.25 0.23
CA LYS A 256 -15.91 13.34 1.15
C LYS A 256 -14.99 12.87 2.28
N ASP A 257 -15.22 11.67 2.82
CA ASP A 257 -14.39 11.07 3.88
C ASP A 257 -12.91 10.88 3.46
N HIS A 258 -12.62 10.77 2.17
CA HIS A 258 -11.23 10.65 1.71
C HIS A 258 -10.35 11.85 2.08
N LYS A 259 -10.93 13.00 2.45
CA LYS A 259 -10.19 14.19 2.89
C LYS A 259 -9.28 13.92 4.08
N ARG A 260 -9.66 12.99 4.98
CA ARG A 260 -8.83 12.58 6.13
C ARG A 260 -7.50 11.92 5.75
N ARG A 261 -7.29 11.61 4.46
CA ARG A 261 -6.07 10.96 3.95
C ARG A 261 -5.08 11.95 3.34
N TRP A 262 -5.45 13.23 3.21
CA TRP A 262 -4.67 14.22 2.46
C TRP A 262 -3.29 14.49 3.06
N GLY A 263 -3.17 14.58 4.38
CA GLY A 263 -1.86 14.80 5.01
C GLY A 263 -0.90 13.66 4.69
N TYR A 264 -1.31 12.41 4.90
CA TYR A 264 -0.54 11.24 4.48
C TYR A 264 -0.21 11.21 2.98
N MET A 265 -1.15 11.59 2.11
CA MET A 265 -0.92 11.67 0.66
C MET A 265 0.13 12.72 0.27
N ARG A 266 0.24 13.79 1.05
CA ARG A 266 1.22 14.87 0.83
C ARG A 266 2.60 14.58 1.43
N ARG A 267 2.71 13.70 2.45
CA ARG A 267 4.01 13.29 3.04
C ARG A 267 5.07 12.90 1.99
N PRO A 268 4.81 11.94 1.07
CA PRO A 268 5.81 11.56 0.08
C PRO A 268 6.15 12.69 -0.91
N VAL A 269 5.21 13.59 -1.22
CA VAL A 269 5.49 14.77 -2.07
C VAL A 269 6.47 15.71 -1.38
N VAL A 270 6.19 16.06 -0.12
CA VAL A 270 7.04 16.97 0.67
C VAL A 270 8.43 16.40 0.89
N LEU A 271 8.55 15.09 1.14
CA LEU A 271 9.85 14.41 1.22
C LEU A 271 10.62 14.49 -0.09
N TYR A 272 9.96 14.17 -1.22
CA TYR A 272 10.57 14.21 -2.55
C TYR A 272 11.06 15.61 -2.94
N THR A 273 10.28 16.65 -2.62
CA THR A 273 10.66 18.04 -2.89
C THR A 273 11.78 18.54 -1.99
N TYR A 274 11.82 18.09 -0.73
CA TYR A 274 12.82 18.53 0.25
C TYR A 274 14.23 18.00 -0.01
N VAL A 275 14.34 16.70 -0.30
CA VAL A 275 15.63 16.07 -0.60
C VAL A 275 16.14 16.64 -1.91
N LYS A 276 17.35 17.21 -1.96
CA LYS A 276 17.92 17.83 -3.16
C LYS A 276 18.59 16.80 -4.04
#